data_AF-A0A2H0ZAG0-F1
#
_entry.id   AF-A0A2H0ZAG0-F1
#
_cell.length_a   1.000
_cell.length_b   1.000
_cell.length_c   1.000
_cell.angle_alpha   90.00
_cell.angle_beta   90.00
_cell.angle_gamma   90.00
#
_symmetry.space_group_name_H-M   'P 1'
#
loop_
_entity.id
_entity.type
_entity.pdbx_description
1 polymer ?
#
loop_
_entity_poly.entity_id
_entity_poly.type
_entity_poly.pdbx_seq_one_letter_code
_entity_poly.pdbx_strand_id
1 'polypeptide(L)' 'MKVPKPVGHFTPAAAKRWKRIPQEAQAKILANVWRGNCIRSVHIIPESAEVADKTLLLKGKCKLCGKNVCRVVEPGTE' A
#
# COMPACT_ATOMS: atom_id res chain seq x y z
N MET A 1 -0.67 -19.90 -0.13
CA MET A 1 -0.60 -18.76 0.82
C MET A 1 -1.72 -17.78 0.52
N LYS A 2 -2.63 -17.49 1.47
CA LYS A 2 -3.76 -16.57 1.26
C LYS A 2 -3.26 -15.12 1.37
N VAL A 3 -3.40 -14.35 0.29
CA VAL A 3 -3.08 -12.91 0.29
C VAL A 3 -4.07 -12.19 1.20
N PRO A 4 -3.63 -11.27 2.09
CA PRO A 4 -4.55 -10.37 2.77
C PRO A 4 -5.23 -9.50 1.71
N LYS A 5 -6.53 -9.78 1.48
CA LYS A 5 -7.39 -8.96 0.64
C LYS A 5 -7.47 -7.58 1.32
N PRO A 6 -7.12 -6.47 0.65
CA PRO A 6 -7.32 -5.15 1.24
C PRO A 6 -8.80 -5.00 1.62
N VAL A 7 -9.09 -4.79 2.90
CA VAL A 7 -10.47 -4.66 3.44
C VAL A 7 -11.00 -3.24 3.19
N GLY A 8 -10.33 -2.47 2.34
CA GLY A 8 -10.51 -1.05 2.16
C GLY A 8 -11.26 -0.65 0.88
N HIS A 9 -11.80 0.57 0.89
CA HIS A 9 -12.40 1.21 -0.28
C HIS A 9 -11.32 1.55 -1.32
N PHE A 10 -11.02 0.61 -2.21
CA PHE A 10 -10.15 0.84 -3.36
C PHE A 10 -11.03 1.36 -4.50
N THR A 11 -10.65 2.50 -5.08
CA THR A 11 -11.27 2.93 -6.34
C THR A 11 -11.07 1.86 -7.43
N PRO A 12 -11.95 1.75 -8.43
CA PRO A 12 -11.78 0.78 -9.51
C PRO A 12 -10.41 0.87 -10.20
N ALA A 13 -9.90 2.09 -10.41
CA ALA A 13 -8.58 2.34 -10.97
C ALA A 13 -7.45 1.81 -10.07
N ALA A 14 -7.51 2.08 -8.75
CA ALA A 14 -6.54 1.59 -7.80
C ALA A 14 -6.55 0.06 -7.68
N ALA A 15 -7.74 -0.56 -7.65
CA ALA A 15 -7.88 -2.00 -7.63
C ALA A 15 -7.28 -2.65 -8.89
N LYS A 16 -7.54 -2.07 -10.07
CA LYS A 16 -6.95 -2.53 -11.34
C LYS A 16 -5.43 -2.39 -11.33
N ARG A 17 -4.89 -1.25 -10.86
CA ARG A 17 -3.44 -1.03 -10.77
C ARG A 17 -2.77 -1.97 -9.78
N TRP A 18 -3.37 -2.17 -8.60
CA TRP A 18 -2.87 -3.07 -7.57
C TRP A 18 -2.79 -4.52 -8.06
N LYS A 19 -3.85 -5.01 -8.73
CA LYS A 19 -3.90 -6.36 -9.30
C LYS A 19 -2.82 -6.63 -10.37
N ARG A 20 -2.30 -5.60 -11.04
CA ARG A 20 -1.21 -5.73 -12.03
C ARG A 20 0.17 -5.88 -11.38
N ILE A 21 0.32 -5.53 -10.11
CA ILE A 21 1.58 -5.68 -9.39
C ILE A 21 1.73 -7.15 -8.98
N PRO A 22 2.86 -7.82 -9.26
CA PRO A 22 3.10 -9.20 -8.82
C PRO A 22 2.92 -9.35 -7.30
N GLN A 23 2.38 -10.49 -6.85
CA GLN A 23 2.05 -10.71 -5.44
C GLN A 23 3.26 -10.52 -4.50
N GLU A 24 4.45 -10.92 -4.94
CA GLU A 24 5.69 -10.71 -4.17
C GLU A 24 6.01 -9.21 -4.02
N ALA A 25 5.86 -8.44 -5.09
CA ALA A 25 6.05 -7.00 -5.07
C ALA A 25 4.97 -6.31 -4.21
N GLN A 26 3.71 -6.77 -4.25
CA GLN A 26 2.66 -6.31 -3.35
C GLN A 26 3.07 -6.50 -1.88
N ALA A 27 3.56 -7.70 -1.52
CA ALA A 27 4.01 -7.97 -0.15
C ALA A 27 5.16 -7.05 0.28
N LYS A 28 6.14 -6.81 -0.60
CA LYS A 28 7.25 -5.88 -0.35
C LYS A 28 6.78 -4.44 -0.17
N ILE A 29 5.84 -3.98 -1.01
CA ILE A 29 5.24 -2.64 -0.90
C ILE A 29 4.53 -2.47 0.45
N LEU A 30 3.75 -3.47 0.86
CA LEU A 30 3.04 -3.44 2.13
C LEU A 30 3.99 -3.48 3.34
N ALA A 31 5.14 -4.15 3.23
CA ALA A 31 6.10 -4.31 4.32
C ALA A 31 7.05 -3.13 4.51
N ASN A 32 7.19 -2.26 3.50
CA ASN A 32 8.27 -1.28 3.44
C ASN A 32 7.76 0.18 3.47
N VAL A 33 7.08 0.54 4.55
CA VAL A 33 6.65 1.92 4.79
C VAL A 33 7.50 2.51 5.90
N TRP A 34 8.30 3.55 5.62
CA TRP A 34 9.04 4.25 6.66
C TRP A 34 8.08 5.05 7.55
N ARG A 35 8.18 4.88 8.87
CA ARG A 35 7.39 5.64 9.83
C ARG A 35 8.31 6.28 10.86
N GLY A 36 8.45 7.61 10.82
CA GLY A 36 9.36 8.37 11.70
C GLY A 36 9.17 8.07 13.19
N ASN A 37 7.92 8.02 13.66
CA ASN A 37 7.61 7.72 15.06
C ASN A 37 7.91 6.27 15.49
N CYS A 38 8.13 5.33 14.56
CA CYS A 38 8.60 3.96 14.86
C CYS A 38 10.09 3.81 14.60
N ILE A 39 10.72 4.79 13.93
CA ILE A 39 12.14 4.80 13.57
C ILE A 39 12.52 3.53 12.77
N ARG A 40 11.59 3.02 11.96
CA ARG A 40 11.80 1.83 11.13
C ARG A 40 10.79 1.72 10.00
N SER A 41 11.11 0.85 9.04
CA SER A 41 10.12 0.33 8.09
C SER A 41 9.11 -0.58 8.80
N VAL A 42 7.84 -0.38 8.48
CA VAL A 42 6.71 -1.09 9.08
C VAL A 42 5.78 -1.62 8.00
N HIS A 43 5.00 -2.64 8.38
CA HIS A 43 3.87 -3.06 7.57
C HIS A 43 2.72 -2.05 7.66
N ILE A 44 2.18 -1.67 6.50
CA ILE A 44 0.91 -0.96 6.39
C ILE A 44 -0.24 -1.98 6.31
N ILE A 45 -1.32 -1.71 7.04
CA ILE A 45 -2.63 -2.36 6.88
C ILE A 45 -3.46 -1.42 5.99
N PRO A 46 -3.67 -1.73 4.69
CA PRO A 46 -4.37 -0.84 3.78
C PRO A 46 -5.85 -0.72 4.12
N GLU A 47 -6.34 0.52 4.20
CA GLU A 47 -7.75 0.86 4.45
C GLU A 47 -8.41 1.53 3.24
N SER A 48 -7.63 2.14 2.34
CA SER A 48 -8.12 2.68 1.08
C SER A 48 -6.99 2.81 0.06
N ALA A 49 -7.36 2.91 -1.21
CA ALA A 49 -6.42 3.23 -2.26
C ALA A 49 -7.06 4.00 -3.41
N GLU A 50 -6.29 4.95 -3.95
CA GLU A 50 -6.67 5.76 -5.09
C GLU A 50 -5.48 5.93 -6.04
N VAL A 51 -5.78 6.29 -7.28
CA VAL A 51 -4.76 6.68 -8.25
C VAL A 51 -4.82 8.20 -8.40
N ALA A 52 -3.71 8.86 -8.14
CA ALA A 52 -3.51 10.29 -8.39
C ALA A 52 -2.27 10.44 -9.27
N ASP A 53 -2.38 11.17 -10.37
CA ASP A 53 -1.27 11.41 -11.30
C ASP A 53 -0.47 10.15 -11.67
N LYS A 54 -1.18 9.09 -12.09
CA LYS A 54 -0.66 7.76 -12.46
C LYS A 54 -0.01 6.97 -11.31
N THR A 55 0.02 7.54 -10.11
CA THR A 55 0.64 6.97 -8.92
C THR A 55 -0.43 6.33 -8.05
N LEU A 56 -0.14 5.15 -7.51
CA LEU A 56 -1.04 4.47 -6.58
C LEU A 56 -0.72 4.91 -5.15
N LEU A 57 -1.70 5.51 -4.48
CA LEU A 57 -1.62 5.91 -3.08
C LEU A 57 -2.32 4.86 -2.22
N LEU A 58 -1.57 4.17 -1.37
CA LEU A 58 -2.10 3.24 -0.37
C LEU A 58 -2.18 3.95 0.98
N LYS A 59 -3.39 4.15 1.50
CA LYS A 59 -3.62 4.77 2.81
C LYS A 59 -4.06 3.71 3.82
N GLY A 60 -3.60 3.83 5.05
CA GLY A 60 -3.96 2.88 6.09
C GLY A 60 -3.22 3.12 7.40
N LYS A 61 -3.07 2.05 8.18
CA LYS A 61 -2.48 2.12 9.53
C LYS A 61 -1.14 1.39 9.59
N CYS A 62 -0.24 1.92 10.40
CA CYS A 62 0.98 1.20 10.78
C CYS A 62 0.62 0.03 11.69
N LYS A 63 1.03 -1.18 11.32
CA LYS A 63 0.75 -2.40 12.10
C LYS A 63 1.32 -2.36 13.53
N LEU A 64 2.37 -1.59 13.80
CA LEU A 64 3.02 -1.55 15.12
C LEU A 64 2.36 -0.59 16.11
N CYS A 65 1.75 0.49 15.64
CA CYS A 65 1.32 1.60 16.51
C CYS A 65 -0.07 2.16 16.19
N GLY A 66 -0.73 1.63 15.16
CA GLY A 66 -2.07 2.05 14.75
C GLY A 66 -2.19 3.47 14.17
N LYS A 67 -1.10 4.25 14.05
CA LYS A 67 -1.18 5.60 13.45
C LYS A 67 -1.28 5.54 11.93
N ASN A 68 -1.86 6.59 11.34
CA ASN A 68 -2.01 6.75 9.90
C ASN A 68 -0.65 6.74 9.19
N VAL A 69 -0.60 6.04 8.06
CA VAL A 69 0.54 6.01 7.14
C VAL A 69 0.02 5.98 5.70
N CYS A 70 0.86 6.45 4.77
CA CYS A 70 0.60 6.38 3.34
C CYS A 70 1.83 5.77 2.64
N ARG A 71 1.60 4.92 1.65
CA ARG A 71 2.64 4.42 0.75
C ARG A 71 2.32 4.83 -0.67
N VAL A 72 3.26 5.56 -1.26
CA VAL A 72 3.25 5.96 -2.66
C VAL A 72 3.89 4.84 -3.49
N VAL A 73 3.24 4.46 -4.59
CA VAL A 73 3.74 3.48 -5.56
C VAL A 73 3.69 4.11 -6.95
N GLU A 74 4.85 4.50 -7.43
CA GLU A 74 5.03 5.15 -8.73
C GLU A 74 4.63 4.23 -9.90
N PRO A 75 4.29 4.79 -11.07
CA PRO A 75 4.23 4.01 -12.30
C PRO A 75 5.59 3.34 -12.56
N GLY A 76 5.59 2.15 -13.15
CA GLY A 76 6.84 1.56 -13.64
C GLY A 76 7.39 2.43 -14.77
N THR A 77 8.71 2.56 -14.85
CA THR A 77 9.37 3.10 -16.04
C THR A 77 9.21 2.08 -17.17
N GLU A 78 8.66 2.50 -18.32
CA GLU A 78 8.70 1.74 -19.58
C GLU A 78 10.12 1.70 -20.13
#